data_AF-A0A202DLF0-F1
#
_entry.id   AF-A0A202DLF0-F1
#
_cell.length_a   1.000
_cell.length_b   1.000
_cell.length_c   1.000
_cell.angle_alpha   90.00
_cell.angle_beta   90.00
_cell.angle_gamma   90.00
#
_symmetry.space_group_name_H-M   'P 1'
#
loop_
_entity.id
_entity.type
_entity.pdbx_description
1 polymer ?
#
loop_
_entity_poly.entity_id
_entity_poly.type
_entity_poly.pdbx_seq_one_letter_code
_entity_poly.pdbx_strand_id
1 'polypeptide(L)'
;MVSYLTEALVEHGHEVTLFASGDSITKANLKPPCHLSLRLDKTCIDRFASHALMLEQLLHVAHNFDILHFHIDYLGYSLIRRLGMPAVTTLH
;
A
#
# COMPACT_ATOMS: atom_id res chain seq x y z
N MET A 1 -5.26 -11.65 3.10
CA MET A 1 -5.18 -11.05 4.45
C MET A 1 -5.39 -9.54 4.38
N VAL A 2 -4.59 -8.82 3.58
CA VAL A 2 -4.75 -7.36 3.36
C VAL A 2 -6.17 -6.98 2.94
N SER A 3 -6.76 -7.71 1.98
CA SER A 3 -8.13 -7.45 1.50
C SER A 3 -9.18 -7.47 2.62
N TYR A 4 -9.19 -8.47 3.50
CA TYR A 4 -10.18 -8.53 4.58
C TYR A 4 -10.11 -7.34 5.53
N LEU A 5 -8.89 -6.90 5.86
CA LEU A 5 -8.72 -5.73 6.71
C LEU A 5 -9.16 -4.45 5.99
N THR A 6 -8.76 -4.26 4.73
CA THR A 6 -9.17 -3.12 3.90
C THR A 6 -10.69 -3.02 3.83
N GLU A 7 -11.38 -4.12 3.48
CA GLU A 7 -12.84 -4.12 3.36
C GLU A 7 -13.52 -3.90 4.70
N ALA A 8 -13.04 -4.53 5.77
CA ALA A 8 -13.61 -4.34 7.10
C ALA A 8 -13.50 -2.88 7.56
N LEU A 9 -12.36 -2.21 7.33
CA LEU A 9 -12.19 -0.79 7.68
C LEU A 9 -13.15 0.11 6.89
N VAL A 10 -13.34 -0.16 5.59
CA VAL A 10 -14.34 0.56 4.78
C VAL A 10 -15.76 0.33 5.32
N GLU A 11 -16.09 -0.91 5.68
CA GLU A 11 -17.42 -1.27 6.23
C GLU A 11 -17.69 -0.62 7.59
N HIS A 12 -16.64 -0.32 8.37
CA HIS A 12 -16.75 0.44 9.62
C HIS A 12 -16.77 1.96 9.42
N GLY A 13 -16.79 2.44 8.17
CA GLY A 13 -16.94 3.85 7.83
C GLY A 13 -15.63 4.65 7.75
N HIS A 14 -14.47 3.98 7.70
CA HIS A 14 -13.20 4.67 7.50
C HIS A 14 -12.96 4.97 6.01
N GLU A 15 -12.36 6.12 5.73
CA GLU A 15 -11.84 6.44 4.40
C GLU A 15 -10.52 5.70 4.17
N VAL A 16 -10.58 4.63 3.37
CA VAL A 16 -9.41 3.78 3.11
C VAL A 16 -8.89 4.03 1.70
N THR A 17 -7.58 4.29 1.60
CA THR A 17 -6.84 4.26 0.32
C THR A 17 -5.92 3.05 0.32
N LEU A 18 -6.04 2.21 -0.72
CA LEU A 18 -5.22 1.02 -0.91
C LEU A 18 -4.20 1.26 -2.03
N PHE A 19 -2.92 1.21 -1.70
CA PHE A 19 -1.85 1.16 -2.68
C PHE A 19 -1.54 -0.29 -3.03
N ALA A 20 -2.09 -0.79 -4.14
CA ALA A 20 -1.98 -2.19 -4.57
C ALA A 20 -2.06 -2.31 -6.09
N SER A 21 -1.83 -3.49 -6.67
CA SER A 21 -1.90 -3.67 -8.12
C SER A 21 -3.28 -3.31 -8.69
N GLY A 22 -3.32 -2.84 -9.93
CA GLY A 22 -4.54 -2.35 -10.60
C GLY A 22 -5.62 -3.40 -10.84
N ASP A 23 -5.27 -4.68 -10.76
CA ASP A 23 -6.19 -5.83 -10.79
C ASP A 23 -6.77 -6.17 -9.40
N SER A 24 -6.49 -5.38 -8.37
CA SER A 24 -7.10 -5.54 -7.05
C SER A 24 -8.58 -5.17 -7.06
N ILE A 25 -9.42 -6.02 -6.47
CA ILE A 25 -10.85 -5.75 -6.27
C ILE A 25 -11.05 -5.31 -4.82
N THR A 26 -11.51 -4.07 -4.62
CA THR A 26 -11.70 -3.48 -3.28
C THR A 26 -12.77 -2.38 -3.31
N LYS A 27 -13.45 -2.13 -2.18
CA LYS A 27 -14.31 -0.95 -1.99
C LYS A 27 -13.52 0.32 -1.60
N ALA A 28 -12.24 0.17 -1.24
CA ALA A 28 -11.36 1.29 -0.91
C ALA A 28 -10.97 2.11 -2.16
N ASN A 29 -10.43 3.30 -1.96
CA ASN A 29 -9.82 4.08 -3.04
C ASN A 29 -8.52 3.42 -3.50
N LEU A 30 -8.53 2.79 -4.67
CA LEU A 30 -7.36 2.10 -5.21
C LEU A 30 -6.37 3.07 -5.88
N LYS A 31 -5.11 3.05 -5.45
CA LYS A 31 -3.99 3.76 -6.06
C LYS A 31 -2.96 2.76 -6.61
N PRO A 32 -3.00 2.45 -7.91
CA PRO A 32 -2.17 1.38 -8.46
C PRO A 32 -0.78 1.84 -8.93
N PRO A 33 0.32 1.41 -8.28
CA PRO A 33 1.67 1.64 -8.78
C PRO A 33 2.08 0.68 -9.91
N CYS A 34 1.28 -0.37 -10.15
CA CYS A 34 1.47 -1.35 -11.21
C CYS A 34 0.12 -1.86 -11.71
N HIS A 35 0.06 -2.33 -12.95
CA HIS A 35 -1.19 -2.79 -13.57
C HIS A 35 -1.68 -4.14 -13.04
N LEU A 36 -0.76 -5.07 -12.81
CA LEU A 36 -1.07 -6.45 -12.41
C LEU A 36 -0.32 -6.83 -11.14
N SER A 37 -0.83 -7.83 -10.43
CA SER A 37 -0.15 -8.38 -9.26
C SER A 37 1.27 -8.84 -9.63
N LEU A 38 2.28 -8.27 -8.97
CA LEU A 38 3.70 -8.55 -9.24
C LEU A 38 4.09 -10.02 -9.13
N ARG A 39 3.33 -10.82 -8.37
CA ARG A 39 3.55 -12.27 -8.24
C ARG A 39 2.96 -13.06 -9.42
N LEU A 40 1.88 -12.54 -10.02
CA LEU A 40 1.15 -13.21 -11.11
C LEU A 40 1.57 -12.70 -12.48
N ASP A 41 2.15 -11.50 -12.55
CA ASP A 41 2.68 -10.91 -13.78
C ASP A 41 3.98 -11.61 -14.20
N LYS A 42 3.88 -12.46 -15.21
CA LYS A 42 5.03 -13.17 -15.80
C LYS A 42 5.99 -12.25 -16.56
N THR A 43 5.57 -11.00 -16.84
CA THR A 43 6.39 -9.99 -17.51
C THR A 43 7.10 -9.07 -16.54
N CYS A 44 6.82 -9.19 -15.22
CA CYS A 44 7.47 -8.40 -14.20
C CYS A 44 8.95 -8.77 -14.08
N ILE A 45 9.82 -7.88 -14.54
CA ILE A 45 11.29 -8.04 -14.47
C ILE A 45 11.80 -7.64 -13.08
N ASP A 46 11.33 -6.50 -12.57
CA ASP A 46 11.77 -5.95 -11.29
C ASP A 46 10.58 -5.60 -10.38
N ARG A 47 10.43 -6.39 -9.32
CA ARG A 47 9.40 -6.19 -8.30
C ARG A 47 9.72 -5.01 -7.37
N PHE A 48 11.00 -4.69 -7.18
CA PHE A 48 11.40 -3.58 -6.31
C PHE A 48 11.06 -2.23 -6.95
N ALA A 49 11.18 -2.09 -8.27
CA ALA A 49 10.82 -0.86 -8.97
C ALA A 49 9.36 -0.45 -8.69
N SER A 50 8.41 -1.38 -8.70
CA SER A 50 7.01 -1.11 -8.38
C SER A 50 6.80 -0.72 -6.90
N HIS A 51 7.53 -1.32 -5.97
CA HIS A 51 7.48 -0.92 -4.56
C HIS A 51 8.12 0.45 -4.31
N ALA A 52 9.22 0.77 -5.00
CA ALA A 52 9.84 2.08 -4.92
C ALA A 52 8.90 3.17 -5.45
N LEU A 53 8.23 2.93 -6.57
CA LEU A 53 7.22 3.83 -7.12
C LEU A 53 6.02 3.97 -6.17
N MET A 54 5.55 2.87 -5.57
CA MET A 54 4.48 2.89 -4.57
C MET A 54 4.85 3.79 -3.38
N LEU A 55 6.06 3.62 -2.84
CA LEU A 55 6.55 4.41 -1.72
C LEU A 55 6.65 5.88 -2.10
N GLU A 56 7.21 6.20 -3.27
CA GLU A 56 7.31 7.59 -3.73
C GLU A 56 5.93 8.24 -3.87
N GLN A 57 4.96 7.54 -4.48
CA GLN A 57 3.58 8.01 -4.59
C GLN A 57 2.96 8.24 -3.21
N LEU A 58 3.16 7.32 -2.26
CA LEU A 58 2.68 7.46 -0.89
C LEU A 58 3.29 8.69 -0.21
N LEU A 59 4.61 8.89 -0.31
CA LEU A 59 5.31 10.00 0.34
C LEU A 59 4.75 11.38 -0.07
N HIS A 60 4.35 11.54 -1.33
CA HIS A 60 3.75 12.78 -1.84
C HIS A 60 2.42 13.13 -1.18
N VAL A 61 1.66 12.13 -0.75
CA VAL A 61 0.32 12.31 -0.17
C VAL A 61 0.22 11.85 1.28
N ALA A 62 1.34 11.48 1.90
CA ALA A 62 1.36 10.87 3.23
C ALA A 62 0.64 11.72 4.27
N HIS A 63 0.85 13.04 4.22
CA HIS A 63 0.24 14.02 5.13
C HIS A 63 -1.31 14.07 5.10
N ASN A 64 -1.95 13.42 4.13
CA ASN A 64 -3.41 13.34 4.03
C ASN A 64 -4.01 12.16 4.82
N PHE A 65 -3.19 11.33 5.46
CA PHE A 65 -3.65 10.16 6.20
C PHE A 65 -3.43 10.35 7.71
N ASP A 66 -4.27 9.73 8.53
CA ASP A 66 -4.06 9.66 9.97
C ASP A 66 -3.13 8.51 10.38
N ILE A 67 -3.19 7.40 9.64
CA ILE A 67 -2.45 6.16 9.91
C ILE A 67 -1.98 5.56 8.59
N LEU A 68 -0.74 5.06 8.57
CA LEU A 68 -0.18 4.28 7.46
C LEU A 68 -0.05 2.80 7.84
N HIS A 69 -0.58 1.88 7.04
CA HIS A 69 -0.43 0.43 7.27
C HIS A 69 0.31 -0.25 6.12
N PHE A 70 1.46 -0.85 6.43
CA PHE A 70 2.37 -1.45 5.47
C PHE A 70 2.33 -2.99 5.49
N HIS A 71 2.44 -3.55 4.28
CA HIS A 71 2.55 -4.99 4.00
C HIS A 71 3.64 -5.26 2.95
N ILE A 72 4.78 -4.59 3.09
CA ILE A 72 5.89 -4.59 2.13
C ILE A 72 7.22 -4.91 2.83
N ASP A 73 7.16 -5.82 3.81
CA ASP A 73 8.27 -6.19 4.68
C ASP A 73 8.94 -4.96 5.30
N TYR A 74 10.27 -4.90 5.22
CA TYR A 74 11.12 -3.87 5.80
C TYR A 74 11.29 -2.64 4.90
N LEU A 75 10.72 -2.63 3.68
CA LEU A 75 11.00 -1.60 2.67
C LEU A 75 10.62 -0.19 3.11
N GLY A 76 9.58 -0.05 3.93
CA GLY A 76 9.12 1.24 4.43
C GLY A 76 9.91 1.80 5.62
N TYR A 77 10.73 1.00 6.32
CA TYR A 77 11.17 1.34 7.68
C TYR A 77 12.05 2.59 7.77
N SER A 78 12.94 2.78 6.79
CA SER A 78 13.83 3.95 6.74
C SER A 78 13.06 5.25 6.44
N LEU A 79 11.90 5.14 5.79
CA LEU A 79 11.05 6.25 5.38
C LEU A 79 10.01 6.59 6.44
N ILE A 80 9.36 5.58 7.02
CA ILE A 80 8.30 5.74 8.04
C ILE A 80 8.78 6.61 9.21
N ARG A 81 9.98 6.35 9.73
CA ARG A 81 10.53 7.15 10.84
C ARG A 81 10.76 8.62 10.50
N ARG A 82 10.91 8.95 9.22
CA ARG A 82 11.11 10.33 8.75
C ARG A 82 9.79 11.07 8.53
N LEU A 83 8.69 10.35 8.35
CA LEU A 83 7.37 10.92 8.09
C LEU A 83 6.71 11.51 9.34
N GLY A 84 7.11 11.08 10.54
CA GLY A 84 6.48 11.52 11.78
C GLY A 84 5.03 11.06 11.95
N MET A 85 4.58 10.12 11.11
CA MET A 85 3.21 9.62 11.09
C MET A 85 3.06 8.30 11.86
N PRO A 86 1.89 8.08 12.51
CA PRO A 86 1.54 6.77 13.04
C PRO A 86 1.56 5.72 11.93
N ALA A 87 2.32 4.64 12.14
CA ALA A 87 2.45 3.58 11.16
C ALA A 87 2.42 2.20 11.82
N VAL A 88 1.76 1.26 11.16
CA VAL A 88 1.71 -0.16 11.53
C VAL A 88 2.28 -0.98 10.40
N THR A 89 3.05 -2.01 10.71
CA THR A 89 3.49 -3.00 9.73
C THR A 89 3.04 -4.37 10.15
N THR A 90 2.43 -5.12 9.22
CA THR A 90 2.18 -6.55 9.40
C THR A 90 3.06 -7.31 8.44
N LEU A 91 3.95 -8.13 9.00
CA LEU A 91 4.86 -9.02 8.27
C LEU A 91 4.14 -10.33 7.90
N HIS A 92 4.43 -10.86 6.71
CA HIS A 92 3.86 -12.10 6.17
C HIS A 92 4.96 -13.03 5.66
#